data_AF-A0A3D1QZV7-F1
#
_entry.id   AF-A0A3D1QZV7-F1
#
_cell.length_a   1.000
_cell.length_b   1.000
_cell.length_c   1.000
_cell.angle_alpha   90.00
_cell.angle_beta   90.00
_cell.angle_gamma   90.00
#
_symmetry.space_group_name_H-M   'P 1'
#
loop_
_entity.id
_entity.type
_entity.pdbx_description
1 polymer ?
#
loop_
_entity_poly.entity_id
_entity_poly.type
_entity_poly.pdbx_seq_one_letter_code
_entity_poly.pdbx_strand_id
1 'polypeptide(L)'
;MAVAYEQAWALCAAYLAAGLAAELLRRGGVKLGASAQSFLDSLPVFVIHTLGLLDPYLRAVVLGDLSPFWNRVLLGSVTVALILLQATVIGLGLTAALRLFQKGAR
;
A
#
# COMPACT_ATOMS: atom_id res chain seq x y z
N MET A 1 6.04 18.80 7.15
CA MET A 1 6.48 17.42 6.85
C MET A 1 6.08 16.45 7.95
N ALA A 2 6.36 16.73 9.23
CA ALA A 2 6.00 15.85 10.36
C ALA A 2 4.53 15.37 10.35
N VAL A 3 3.56 16.29 10.21
CA VAL A 3 2.12 15.96 10.17
C VAL A 3 1.74 14.99 9.04
N ALA A 4 2.35 15.12 7.86
CA ALA A 4 2.07 14.22 6.74
C ALA A 4 2.58 12.79 6.99
N TYR A 5 3.73 12.67 7.67
CA TYR A 5 4.26 11.37 8.05
C TYR A 5 3.47 10.73 9.20
N GLU A 6 2.99 11.50 10.17
CA GLU A 6 2.12 10.98 11.23
C GLU A 6 0.82 10.39 10.65
N GLN A 7 0.20 11.11 9.71
CA GLN A 7 -0.98 10.61 8.99
C GLN A 7 -0.65 9.38 8.14
N ALA A 8 0.51 9.35 7.47
CA ALA A 8 0.96 8.21 6.70
C ALA A 8 1.17 6.97 7.58
N TRP A 9 1.75 7.13 8.77
CA TRP A 9 1.93 6.05 9.74
C TRP A 9 0.57 5.53 10.25
N ALA A 10 -0.37 6.42 10.55
CA ALA A 10 -1.71 6.03 10.95
C ALA A 10 -2.43 5.23 9.83
N LEU A 11 -2.29 5.67 8.58
CA LEU A 11 -2.82 4.96 7.40
C LEU A 11 -2.15 3.59 7.22
N CYS A 12 -0.84 3.49 7.39
CA CYS A 12 -0.13 2.20 7.34
C CYS A 12 -0.65 1.25 8.43
N ALA A 13 -0.77 1.73 9.67
CA ALA A 13 -1.29 0.94 10.78
C ALA A 13 -2.74 0.48 10.53
N ALA A 14 -3.60 1.39 10.05
CA ALA A 14 -4.99 1.08 9.71
C ALA A 14 -5.08 0.04 8.57
N TYR A 15 -4.26 0.18 7.53
CA TYR A 15 -4.23 -0.76 6.41
C TYR A 15 -3.78 -2.16 6.85
N LEU A 16 -2.71 -2.25 7.64
CA LEU A 16 -2.22 -3.52 8.17
C LEU A 16 -3.25 -4.18 9.10
N ALA A 17 -3.90 -3.38 9.96
CA ALA A 17 -4.97 -3.87 10.83
C ALA A 17 -6.18 -4.36 10.03
N ALA A 18 -6.59 -3.65 8.98
CA ALA A 18 -7.68 -4.06 8.10
C ALA A 18 -7.32 -5.36 7.34
N GLY A 19 -6.09 -5.48 6.84
CA GLY A 19 -5.60 -6.70 6.19
C GLY A 19 -5.55 -7.90 7.12
N LEU A 20 -5.19 -7.68 8.39
CA LEU A 20 -5.23 -8.73 9.43
C LEU A 20 -6.67 -9.13 9.74
N ALA A 21 -7.58 -8.17 9.93
CA ALA A 21 -9.00 -8.45 10.17
C ALA A 21 -9.64 -9.21 8.99
N ALA A 22 -9.34 -8.81 7.76
CA ALA A 22 -9.79 -9.50 6.55
C ALA A 22 -9.25 -10.94 6.48
N GLU A 23 -8.00 -11.18 6.85
CA GLU A 23 -7.44 -12.54 6.94
C GLU A 23 -8.19 -13.39 7.96
N LEU A 24 -8.41 -12.86 9.17
CA LEU A 24 -9.07 -13.58 10.24
C LEU A 24 -10.50 -13.94 9.84
N LEU A 25 -11.24 -13.02 9.22
CA LEU A 25 -12.57 -13.27 8.68
C LEU A 25 -12.56 -14.33 7.57
N ARG A 26 -11.58 -14.24 6.66
CA ARG A 26 -11.42 -15.22 5.57
C ARG A 26 -11.13 -16.62 6.11
N ARG A 27 -10.23 -16.74 7.09
CA ARG A 27 -9.92 -18.00 7.78
C ARG A 27 -11.11 -18.54 8.57
N GLY A 28 -11.94 -17.65 9.11
CA GLY A 28 -13.21 -17.98 9.74
C GLY A 28 -14.33 -18.40 8.78
N GLY A 29 -14.07 -18.48 7.47
CA GLY A 29 -15.04 -18.90 6.46
C GLY A 29 -16.05 -17.80 6.06
N VAL A 30 -15.83 -16.55 6.48
CA VAL A 30 -16.73 -15.44 6.17
C VAL A 30 -16.43 -14.96 4.74
N LYS A 31 -17.42 -15.05 3.84
CA LYS A 31 -17.30 -14.59 2.44
C LYS A 31 -16.83 -13.13 2.33
N LEU A 32 -17.27 -12.29 3.26
CA LEU A 32 -16.87 -10.89 3.33
C LEU A 32 -15.35 -10.72 3.53
N GLY A 33 -14.70 -11.63 4.27
CA GLY A 33 -13.26 -11.63 4.46
C GLY A 33 -12.51 -11.86 3.15
N ALA A 34 -13.00 -12.74 2.27
CA ALA A 34 -12.41 -12.96 0.96
C ALA A 34 -12.55 -11.73 0.03
N SER A 35 -13.72 -11.10 0.02
CA SER A 35 -13.94 -9.88 -0.78
C SER A 35 -13.12 -8.69 -0.26
N ALA A 36 -13.08 -8.49 1.05
CA ALA A 36 -12.26 -7.44 1.67
C ALA A 36 -10.77 -7.66 1.38
N GLN A 37 -10.31 -8.91 1.44
CA GLN A 37 -8.95 -9.28 1.11
C GLN A 37 -8.62 -8.96 -0.35
N SER A 38 -9.48 -9.38 -1.29
CA SER A 38 -9.30 -9.09 -2.71
C SER A 38 -9.27 -7.58 -3.00
N PHE A 39 -10.08 -6.80 -2.28
CA PHE A 39 -10.07 -5.35 -2.42
C PHE A 39 -8.76 -4.73 -1.94
N LEU A 40 -8.26 -5.13 -0.76
CA LEU A 40 -7.00 -4.65 -0.22
C LEU A 40 -5.82 -5.03 -1.13
N ASP A 41 -5.83 -6.26 -1.66
CA ASP A 41 -4.76 -6.77 -2.52
C ASP A 41 -4.78 -6.14 -3.92
N SER A 42 -5.89 -5.52 -4.35
CA SER A 42 -6.03 -4.95 -5.70
C SER A 42 -5.02 -3.83 -5.99
N LEU A 43 -4.76 -2.97 -5.01
CA LEU A 43 -3.88 -1.81 -5.14
C LEU A 43 -2.40 -2.20 -5.29
N PRO A 44 -1.80 -3.02 -4.40
CA PRO A 44 -0.43 -3.47 -4.59
C PRO A 44 -0.27 -4.34 -5.84
N VAL A 45 -1.26 -5.16 -6.21
CA VAL A 45 -1.22 -5.94 -7.47
C VAL A 45 -1.23 -5.01 -8.69
N PHE A 46 -2.06 -3.97 -8.69
CA PHE A 46 -2.06 -2.97 -9.75
C PHE A 46 -0.69 -2.29 -9.89
N VAL A 47 -0.03 -1.97 -8.77
CA VAL A 47 1.32 -1.39 -8.80
C VAL A 47 2.37 -2.37 -9.32
N ILE A 48 2.32 -3.64 -8.90
CA ILE A 48 3.20 -4.68 -9.44
C ILE A 48 3.01 -4.79 -10.97
N HIS A 49 1.77 -4.68 -11.45
CA HIS A 49 1.46 -4.65 -12.87
C HIS A 49 2.00 -3.41 -13.59
N THR A 50 1.81 -2.20 -13.05
CA THR A 50 2.34 -0.98 -13.68
C THR A 50 3.86 -0.93 -13.72
N LEU A 51 4.53 -1.64 -12.80
CA LEU A 51 5.98 -1.81 -12.80
C LEU A 51 6.47 -2.91 -13.76
N GLY A 52 5.58 -3.59 -14.49
CA GLY A 52 5.94 -4.67 -15.41
C GLY A 52 6.36 -5.97 -14.72
N LEU A 53 6.02 -6.13 -13.43
CA LEU A 53 6.40 -7.27 -12.59
C LEU A 53 5.25 -8.26 -12.36
N LEU A 54 4.13 -8.12 -13.08
CA LEU A 54 2.97 -9.00 -12.90
C LEU A 54 3.27 -10.45 -13.25
N ASP A 55 3.91 -10.70 -14.40
CA ASP A 55 4.26 -12.05 -14.85
C ASP A 55 5.19 -12.79 -13.87
N PRO A 56 6.32 -12.20 -13.40
CA PRO A 56 7.17 -12.88 -12.43
C PRO A 56 6.45 -13.08 -11.09
N TYR A 57 5.61 -12.13 -10.66
CA TYR A 57 4.80 -12.29 -9.45
C TYR A 57 3.81 -13.45 -9.56
N LEU A 58 3.00 -13.50 -10.62
CA LEU A 58 2.04 -14.58 -10.83
C LEU A 58 2.74 -15.94 -10.97
N ARG A 59 3.89 -15.99 -11.65
CA ARG A 59 4.70 -17.20 -11.74
C ARG A 59 5.13 -17.68 -10.35
N ALA A 60 5.65 -16.80 -9.49
CA ALA A 60 6.07 -17.17 -8.14
C ALA A 60 4.89 -17.64 -7.26
N VAL A 61 3.69 -17.06 -7.44
CA VAL A 61 2.48 -17.50 -6.73
C VAL A 61 2.00 -18.87 -7.22
N VAL A 62 1.94 -19.09 -8.54
CA VAL A 62 1.43 -20.33 -9.15
C VAL A 62 2.39 -21.50 -8.92
N LEU A 63 3.71 -21.27 -9.01
CA LEU A 63 4.72 -22.28 -8.72
C LEU A 63 4.82 -22.63 -7.23
N GLY A 64 4.16 -21.86 -6.35
CA GLY A 64 4.20 -22.06 -4.91
C GLY A 64 5.47 -21.55 -4.25
N ASP A 65 6.36 -20.87 -4.99
CA ASP A 65 7.56 -20.21 -4.44
C ASP A 65 7.18 -19.15 -3.41
N LEU A 66 6.02 -18.50 -3.61
CA LEU A 66 5.43 -17.56 -2.67
C LEU A 66 4.41 -18.26 -1.77
N SER A 67 4.81 -18.58 -0.53
CA SER A 67 3.86 -19.07 0.46
C SER A 67 2.76 -18.02 0.72
N PRO A 68 1.55 -18.42 1.18
CA PRO A 68 0.46 -17.49 1.46
C PRO A 68 0.84 -16.38 2.45
N PHE A 69 1.75 -16.68 3.38
CA PHE A 69 2.29 -15.70 4.32
C PHE A 69 3.21 -14.69 3.60
N TRP A 70 4.17 -15.18 2.82
CA TRP A 70 5.11 -14.32 2.08
C TRP A 70 4.42 -13.45 1.04
N ASN A 71 3.38 -13.96 0.38
CA ASN A 71 2.56 -13.17 -0.53
C ASN A 71 1.92 -11.96 0.17
N ARG A 72 1.39 -12.16 1.38
CA ARG A 72 0.81 -11.06 2.17
C ARG A 72 1.84 -10.05 2.64
N VAL A 73 3.02 -10.53 3.07
CA VAL A 73 4.12 -9.63 3.44
C VAL A 73 4.54 -8.79 2.25
N LEU A 74 4.65 -9.39 1.06
CA LEU A 74 4.99 -8.66 -0.17
C LEU A 74 3.94 -7.60 -0.50
N LEU A 75 2.67 -7.97 -0.64
CA LEU A 75 1.61 -7.03 -0.98
C LEU A 75 1.46 -5.93 0.08
N GLY A 76 1.55 -6.28 1.36
CA GLY A 76 1.55 -5.30 2.45
C GLY A 76 2.72 -4.33 2.37
N SER A 77 3.94 -4.82 2.07
CA SER A 77 5.12 -3.97 1.93
C SER A 77 5.01 -3.00 0.74
N VAL A 78 4.44 -3.45 -0.38
CA VAL A 78 4.17 -2.60 -1.55
C VAL A 78 3.21 -1.48 -1.16
N THR A 79 2.11 -1.78 -0.47
CA THR A 79 1.15 -0.75 -0.05
C THR A 79 1.76 0.24 0.94
N VAL A 80 2.55 -0.23 1.92
CA VAL A 80 3.25 0.67 2.86
C VAL A 80 4.22 1.59 2.12
N ALA A 81 5.00 1.05 1.20
CA ALA A 81 5.91 1.84 0.37
C ALA A 81 5.16 2.92 -0.43
N LEU A 82 4.00 2.59 -0.99
CA LEU A 82 3.16 3.54 -1.73
C LEU A 82 2.62 4.67 -0.84
N ILE A 83 2.13 4.36 0.36
CA ILE A 83 1.63 5.36 1.31
C ILE A 83 2.75 6.33 1.69
N LEU A 84 3.94 5.82 2.00
CA LEU A 84 5.09 6.63 2.37
C LEU A 84 5.62 7.47 1.19
N LEU A 85 5.66 6.89 -0.02
CA LEU A 85 6.02 7.62 -1.23
C LEU A 85 5.06 8.77 -1.48
N GLN A 86 3.76 8.53 -1.37
CA GLN A 86 2.73 9.55 -1.57
C GLN A 86 2.83 10.66 -0.52
N ALA A 87 3.06 10.32 0.74
CA ALA A 87 3.30 11.31 1.80
C ALA A 87 4.54 12.18 1.50
N THR A 88 5.60 11.57 0.95
CA THR A 88 6.81 12.26 0.53
C THR A 88 6.52 13.23 -0.62
N VAL A 89 5.84 12.78 -1.67
CA VAL A 89 5.48 13.58 -2.85
C VAL A 89 4.63 14.79 -2.46
N ILE A 90 3.60 14.57 -1.63
CA ILE A 90 2.73 15.65 -1.13
C ILE A 90 3.52 16.63 -0.27
N GLY A 91 4.35 16.13 0.64
CA GLY A 91 5.20 16.95 1.50
C GLY A 91 6.17 17.85 0.72
N LEU A 92 6.80 17.30 -0.33
CA LEU A 92 7.67 18.05 -1.23
C LEU A 92 6.89 19.06 -2.08
N GLY A 93 5.75 18.66 -2.64
CA GLY A 93 4.88 19.53 -3.45
C GLY A 93 4.40 20.76 -2.68
N LEU A 94 3.91 20.57 -1.46
CA LEU A 94 3.50 21.67 -0.58
C LEU A 94 4.67 22.60 -0.23
N THR A 95 5.84 22.03 0.05
CA THR A 95 7.04 22.82 0.37
C THR A 95 7.49 23.65 -0.83
N ALA A 96 7.48 23.07 -2.04
CA ALA A 96 7.82 23.77 -3.27
C ALA A 96 6.80 24.87 -3.59
N ALA A 97 5.50 24.58 -3.47
CA ALA A 97 4.43 25.56 -3.68
C ALA A 97 4.57 26.76 -2.73
N LEU A 98 4.76 26.51 -1.44
CA LEU A 98 4.96 27.58 -0.45
C LEU A 98 6.16 28.46 -0.77
N ARG A 99 7.28 27.87 -1.22
CA ARG A 99 8.48 28.61 -1.64
C ARG A 99 8.23 29.47 -2.88
N LEU A 100 7.44 28.97 -3.83
CA LEU A 100 7.05 29.72 -5.03
C LEU A 100 6.16 30.92 -4.69
N PHE A 101 5.16 30.73 -3.82
CA PHE A 101 4.30 31.83 -3.34
C PHE A 101 5.11 32.90 -2.59
N GLN A 102 6.05 32.51 -1.74
CA GLN A 102 6.91 33.46 -1.02
C GLN A 102 7.86 34.23 -1.95
N LYS A 103 8.32 33.63 -3.05
CA LYS A 103 9.14 34.31 -4.06
C LYS A 103 8.32 35.24 -4.95
N GLY A 104 7.07 34.92 -5.25
CA GLY A 104 6.18 35.78 -6.05
C GLY A 104 5.58 36.95 -5.27
N ALA A 105 5.67 36.95 -3.94
CA ALA A 105 5.23 38.05 -3.07
C ALA A 105 6.33 39.09 -2.76
N ARG A 106 7.53 38.92 -3.34
CA ARG A 106 8.63 39.89 -3.32
C ARG A 106 8.82 40.44 -4.72
#